data_AF-A0A364NZ40-F1
#
_entry.id   AF-A0A364NZ40-F1
#
_cell.length_a   1.000
_cell.length_b   1.000
_cell.length_c   1.000
_cell.angle_alpha   90.00
_cell.angle_beta   90.00
_cell.angle_gamma   90.00
#
_symmetry.space_group_name_H-M   'P 1'
#
loop_
_entity.id
_entity.type
_entity.pdbx_description
1 polymer ?
#
loop_
_entity_poly.entity_id
_entity_poly.type
_entity_poly.pdbx_seq_one_letter_code
_entity_poly.pdbx_strand_id
1 'polypeptide(L)'
;MMARIPQTEQAEIIALRGLAWLLSDSERAERFLTTTGCDASTLRQRAGDPALLGFVLDALLGDEAALVDFAAWAEVGATEVSRARALLPGAMPDFHAP
;
A
#
# COMPACT_ATOMS: atom_id res chain seq x y z
N MET A 1 -25.74 -13.67 9.49
CA MET A 1 -24.70 -14.32 8.67
C MET A 1 -23.64 -13.26 8.39
N MET A 2 -22.50 -13.30 9.07
CA MET A 2 -21.44 -12.30 8.88
C MET A 2 -20.81 -12.52 7.51
N ALA A 3 -20.92 -11.55 6.61
CA ALA A 3 -20.29 -11.62 5.30
C ALA A 3 -18.77 -11.71 5.48
N ARG A 4 -18.15 -12.75 4.94
CA ARG A 4 -16.69 -12.84 4.89
C ARG A 4 -16.22 -11.85 3.82
N ILE A 5 -15.54 -10.79 4.24
CA ILE A 5 -14.91 -9.83 3.32
C ILE A 5 -13.94 -10.61 2.41
N PRO A 6 -14.01 -10.44 1.08
CA PRO A 6 -13.09 -11.12 0.18
C PRO A 6 -11.66 -10.58 0.34
N GLN A 7 -10.69 -11.41 -0.03
CA GLN A 7 -9.28 -11.17 0.25
C GLN A 7 -8.73 -9.92 -0.45
N THR A 8 -9.23 -9.60 -1.65
CA THR A 8 -8.87 -8.39 -2.40
C THR A 8 -9.38 -7.12 -1.70
N GLU A 9 -10.63 -7.12 -1.19
CA GLU A 9 -11.14 -5.98 -0.42
C GLU A 9 -10.31 -5.75 0.85
N GLN A 10 -9.87 -6.83 1.53
CA GLN A 10 -8.95 -6.72 2.67
C GLN A 10 -7.60 -6.11 2.27
N ALA A 11 -7.06 -6.47 1.09
CA ALA A 11 -5.83 -5.90 0.57
C ALA A 11 -5.96 -4.41 0.26
N GLU A 12 -7.08 -4.00 -0.34
CA GLU A 12 -7.40 -2.59 -0.60
C GLU A 12 -7.51 -1.80 0.72
N ILE A 13 -8.11 -2.37 1.76
CA ILE A 13 -8.17 -1.76 3.09
C ILE A 13 -6.76 -1.53 3.66
N ILE A 14 -5.88 -2.53 3.58
CA ILE A 14 -4.48 -2.38 4.06
C ILE A 14 -3.75 -1.28 3.26
N ALA A 15 -3.93 -1.23 1.94
CA ALA A 15 -3.34 -0.20 1.10
C ALA A 15 -3.87 1.21 1.39
N LEU A 16 -5.18 1.35 1.60
CA LEU A 16 -5.81 2.61 2.00
C LEU A 16 -5.28 3.10 3.36
N ARG A 17 -5.07 2.17 4.31
CA ARG A 17 -4.43 2.48 5.59
C ARG A 17 -2.98 2.94 5.40
N GLY A 18 -2.24 2.31 4.49
CA GLY A 18 -0.90 2.73 4.10
C GLY A 18 -0.87 4.15 3.53
N LEU A 19 -1.82 4.47 2.63
CA LEU A 19 -1.96 5.81 2.07
C LEU A 19 -2.31 6.84 3.15
N ALA A 20 -3.23 6.50 4.06
CA ALA A 20 -3.57 7.37 5.19
C ALA A 20 -2.38 7.60 6.13
N TRP A 21 -1.60 6.57 6.43
CA TRP A 21 -0.38 6.68 7.26
C TRP A 21 0.66 7.58 6.61
N LEU A 22 0.90 7.45 5.29
CA LEU A 22 1.80 8.33 4.54
C LEU A 22 1.36 9.78 4.60
N LEU A 23 0.05 10.03 4.46
CA LEU A 23 -0.52 11.38 4.42
C LEU A 23 -0.80 11.98 5.81
N SER A 24 -0.68 11.19 6.88
CA SER A 24 -0.86 11.67 8.25
C SER A 24 0.31 12.51 8.75
N ASP A 25 1.42 12.54 8.01
CA ASP A 25 2.67 13.16 8.40
C ASP A 25 3.30 13.83 7.18
N SER A 26 3.56 15.13 7.30
CA SER A 26 4.01 15.95 6.17
C SER A 26 5.39 15.52 5.65
N GLU A 27 6.27 15.03 6.52
CA GLU A 27 7.62 14.59 6.13
C GLU A 27 7.55 13.26 5.35
N ARG A 28 6.76 12.30 5.86
CA ARG A 28 6.50 11.03 5.15
C ARG A 28 5.82 11.27 3.80
N ALA A 29 4.83 12.16 3.77
CA ALA A 29 4.14 12.53 2.54
C ALA A 29 5.10 13.18 1.54
N GLU A 30 5.89 14.17 1.95
CA GLU A 30 6.85 14.85 1.07
C GLU A 30 7.89 13.87 0.51
N ARG A 31 8.44 13.00 1.36
CA ARG A 31 9.39 11.96 0.94
C ARG A 31 8.77 11.02 -0.09
N PHE A 32 7.56 10.52 0.18
CA PHE A 32 6.84 9.63 -0.75
C PHE A 32 6.57 10.31 -2.10
N LEU A 33 6.08 11.56 -2.10
CA LEU A 33 5.81 12.30 -3.34
C LEU A 33 7.09 12.56 -4.14
N THR A 34 8.19 12.88 -3.46
CA THR A 34 9.50 13.10 -4.08
C THR A 34 10.06 11.83 -4.70
N THR A 35 9.99 10.70 -3.98
CA THR A 35 10.49 9.41 -4.47
C THR A 35 9.66 8.87 -5.64
N THR A 36 8.33 9.08 -5.61
CA THR A 36 7.41 8.53 -6.61
C THR A 36 7.14 9.46 -7.79
N GLY A 37 7.51 10.74 -7.68
CA GLY A 37 7.18 11.76 -8.66
C GLY A 37 5.68 12.07 -8.76
N CYS A 38 4.89 11.68 -7.76
CA CYS A 38 3.45 11.92 -7.71
C CYS A 38 3.11 13.22 -6.99
N ASP A 39 1.91 13.76 -7.26
CA ASP A 39 1.32 14.88 -6.55
C ASP A 39 0.25 14.43 -5.55
N ALA A 40 0.15 15.11 -4.40
CA ALA A 40 -0.86 14.80 -3.38
C ALA A 40 -2.31 14.89 -3.91
N SER A 41 -2.58 15.85 -4.82
CA SER A 41 -3.89 16.01 -5.45
C SER A 41 -4.23 14.83 -6.38
N THR A 42 -3.23 14.25 -7.04
CA THR A 42 -3.39 13.07 -7.89
C THR A 42 -3.66 11.83 -7.05
N LEU A 43 -2.95 11.66 -5.94
CA LEU A 43 -3.17 10.55 -5.00
C LEU A 43 -4.60 10.56 -4.44
N ARG A 44 -5.10 11.74 -4.02
CA ARG A 44 -6.47 11.87 -3.50
C ARG A 44 -7.53 11.52 -4.55
N GLN A 45 -7.34 11.97 -5.79
CA GLN A 45 -8.28 11.65 -6.88
C GLN A 45 -8.30 10.17 -7.25
N ARG A 46 -7.16 9.48 -7.09
CA ARG A 46 -6.99 8.08 -7.43
C ARG A 46 -7.02 7.14 -6.22
N ALA A 47 -7.43 7.61 -5.04
CA ALA A 47 -7.43 6.79 -3.82
C ALA A 47 -8.32 5.53 -3.92
N GLY A 48 -9.33 5.53 -4.79
CA GLY A 48 -10.17 4.36 -5.08
C GLY A 48 -9.67 3.48 -6.23
N ASP A 49 -8.49 3.77 -6.79
CA ASP A 49 -7.90 2.99 -7.89
C ASP A 49 -7.03 1.85 -7.34
N PRO A 50 -7.38 0.57 -7.57
CA PRO A 50 -6.63 -0.56 -7.01
C PRO A 50 -5.18 -0.62 -7.49
N ALA A 51 -4.87 -0.07 -8.67
CA ALA A 51 -3.50 0.03 -9.17
C ALA A 51 -2.66 1.06 -8.38
N LEU A 52 -3.23 2.21 -8.02
CA LEU A 52 -2.58 3.14 -7.09
C LEU A 52 -2.36 2.48 -5.72
N LEU A 53 -3.36 1.76 -5.21
CA LEU A 53 -3.26 1.07 -3.93
C LEU A 53 -2.13 0.02 -3.94
N GLY A 54 -1.97 -0.70 -5.05
CA GLY A 54 -0.83 -1.58 -5.27
C GLY A 54 0.50 -0.83 -5.21
N PHE A 55 0.60 0.33 -5.86
CA PHE A 55 1.80 1.17 -5.85
C PHE A 55 2.16 1.71 -4.46
N VAL A 56 1.16 2.07 -3.63
CA VAL A 56 1.38 2.48 -2.23
C VAL A 56 2.04 1.35 -1.44
N LEU A 57 1.53 0.12 -1.57
CA LEU A 57 2.11 -1.03 -0.90
C LEU A 57 3.52 -1.36 -1.42
N ASP A 58 3.78 -1.14 -2.71
CA ASP A 58 5.09 -1.30 -3.33
C ASP A 58 6.14 -0.37 -2.69
N ALA A 59 5.78 0.91 -2.53
CA ALA A 59 6.65 1.91 -1.91
C ALA A 59 6.93 1.60 -0.43
N LEU A 60 5.93 1.11 0.32
CA LEU A 60 6.13 0.66 1.69
C LEU A 60 7.07 -0.55 1.73
N LEU A 61 6.89 -1.53 0.86
CA LEU A 61 7.75 -2.72 0.79
C LEU A 61 9.19 -2.40 0.32
N GLY A 62 9.38 -1.31 -0.43
CA GLY A 62 10.69 -0.84 -0.88
C GLY A 62 11.50 -0.08 0.17
N ASP A 63 10.89 0.33 1.29
CA ASP A 63 11.54 1.07 2.39
C ASP A 63 11.30 0.36 3.72
N GLU A 64 12.31 -0.39 4.20
CA GLU A 64 12.19 -1.24 5.39
C GLU A 64 11.74 -0.44 6.64
N ALA A 65 12.24 0.78 6.80
CA ALA A 65 11.88 1.65 7.92
C ALA A 65 10.38 2.05 7.86
N ALA A 66 9.89 2.48 6.70
CA ALA A 66 8.48 2.78 6.51
C ALA A 66 7.60 1.54 6.67
N LEU A 67 8.02 0.38 6.17
CA LEU A 67 7.28 -0.87 6.31
C LEU A 67 7.06 -1.23 7.78
N VAL A 68 8.13 -1.18 8.59
CA VAL A 68 8.07 -1.52 10.01
C VAL A 68 7.21 -0.53 10.79
N ASP A 69 7.36 0.76 10.54
CA ASP A 69 6.56 1.79 11.22
C ASP A 69 5.07 1.70 10.84
N PHE A 70 4.77 1.55 9.55
CA PHE A 70 3.41 1.33 9.07
C PHE A 70 2.80 0.05 9.67
N ALA A 71 3.53 -1.07 9.63
CA ALA A 71 3.07 -2.35 10.16
C ALA A 71 2.70 -2.23 11.65
N ALA A 72 3.52 -1.54 12.43
CA ALA A 72 3.25 -1.26 13.84
C ALA A 72 2.01 -0.36 14.01
N TRP A 73 1.91 0.74 13.24
CA TRP A 73 0.78 1.66 13.31
C TRP A 73 -0.55 1.01 12.89
N ALA A 74 -0.51 0.15 11.88
CA ALA A 74 -1.68 -0.53 11.34
C ALA A 74 -1.98 -1.86 12.05
N GLU A 75 -1.17 -2.28 13.03
CA GLU A 75 -1.32 -3.55 13.73
C GLU A 75 -1.43 -4.75 12.74
N VAL A 76 -0.60 -4.73 11.70
CA VAL A 76 -0.51 -5.78 10.68
C VAL A 76 0.93 -6.28 10.58
N GLY A 77 1.13 -7.55 10.19
CA GLY A 77 2.46 -8.06 9.89
C GLY A 77 2.98 -7.59 8.54
N ALA A 78 4.30 -7.40 8.41
CA ALA A 78 4.96 -7.12 7.12
C ALA A 78 4.61 -8.16 6.03
N THR A 79 4.47 -9.44 6.42
CA THR A 79 4.02 -10.51 5.52
C THR A 79 2.58 -10.30 5.04
N GLU A 80 1.71 -9.72 5.85
CA GLU A 80 0.34 -9.37 5.44
C GLU A 80 0.35 -8.23 4.43
N VAL A 81 1.23 -7.24 4.58
CA VAL A 81 1.44 -6.16 3.61
C VAL A 81 1.91 -6.73 2.26
N SER A 82 2.87 -7.65 2.27
CA SER A 82 3.35 -8.34 1.07
C SER A 82 2.25 -9.18 0.40
N ARG A 83 1.44 -9.91 1.19
CA ARG A 83 0.28 -10.65 0.66
C ARG A 83 -0.79 -9.72 0.08
N ALA A 84 -1.08 -8.61 0.75
CA ALA A 84 -2.01 -7.61 0.23
C ALA A 84 -1.53 -7.07 -1.12
N ARG A 85 -0.24 -6.76 -1.24
CA ARG A 85 0.36 -6.30 -2.50
C ARG A 85 0.16 -7.29 -3.64
N ALA A 86 0.31 -8.59 -3.38
CA ALA A 86 0.15 -9.66 -4.37
C ALA A 86 -1.30 -9.85 -4.85
N LEU A 87 -2.29 -9.40 -4.07
CA LEU A 87 -3.70 -9.46 -4.43
C LEU A 87 -4.18 -8.26 -5.24
N LEU A 88 -3.35 -7.21 -5.36
CA LEU A 88 -3.66 -5.98 -6.09
C LEU A 88 -3.03 -5.98 -7.49
N PRO A 89 -3.68 -5.31 -8.47
CA PRO A 89 -3.17 -5.26 -9.84
C PRO A 89 -1.78 -4.63 -9.90
N GLY A 90 -1.03 -4.99 -10.95
CA GLY A 90 0.33 -4.50 -11.15
C GLY A 90 1.36 -5.07 -10.18
N ALA A 91 1.01 -6.06 -9.34
CA ALA A 91 2.04 -6.93 -8.75
C ALA A 91 2.78 -7.55 -9.93
N MET A 92 4.09 -7.33 -10.02
CA MET A 92 4.89 -8.09 -10.99
C MET A 92 4.57 -9.56 -10.70
N PRO A 93 4.05 -10.34 -11.66
CA PRO A 93 3.91 -11.77 -11.44
C PRO A 93 5.30 -12.26 -11.05
N ASP A 94 5.38 -13.02 -9.96
CA ASP A 94 6.56 -13.78 -9.61
C ASP A 94 7.06 -14.47 -10.88
N PHE A 95 8.17 -13.99 -11.42
CA PHE A 95 8.79 -14.59 -12.58
C PHE A 95 9.42 -15.91 -12.11
N HIS A 96 8.61 -16.94 -11.97
CA HIS A 96 9.10 -18.30 -12.04
C HIS A 96 9.50 -18.53 -13.50
N ALA A 97 10.76 -18.20 -13.81
CA ALA A 97 11.42 -18.65 -15.02
C ALA A 97 11.30 -20.19 -15.09
N PRO A 98 10.95 -20.78 -16.25
CA PRO A 98 10.94 -22.22 -16.42
C PRO A 98 12.34 -22.83 -16.21
#